data_AF-A0A7C2VTG6-F1
#
_entry.id   AF-A0A7C2VTG6-F1
#
_cell.length_a   1.000
_cell.length_b   1.000
_cell.length_c   1.000
_cell.angle_alpha   90.00
_cell.angle_beta   90.00
_cell.angle_gamma   90.00
#
_symmetry.space_group_name_H-M   'P 1'
#
loop_
_entity.id
_entity.type
_entity.pdbx_description
1 polymer ?
#
loop_
_entity_poly.entity_id
_entity_poly.type
_entity_poly.pdbx_seq_one_letter_code
_entity_poly.pdbx_strand_id
1 'polypeptide(L)'
;DQHAKWAGENNVDGFIVSWWGKGDFSDEAMKPILRAAERHGRSVTIYYETVPESKVDRAVDDLLYVLEEYGDQSAWLKVEGKPVIFIYGRAIGQIGLEGWRKVTEKLRERYGSGFLLIGDCISPDAAAIFQGVHTYNPCVAMRDKTVDQVRRWARDTYSGWVKVARDGGVISCITIIPGYDDTKIRKPGIKVERFDGELYRVQWEEAMEARPDWVLITSWNEWHEGSEIEPSKEYGDLYLKLTRRFAGEFKGR
;
A
#
# COMPACT_ATOMS: atom_id res chain seq x y z
N ASP A 1 -8.88 -5.71 17.17
CA ASP A 1 -9.79 -6.78 16.72
C ASP A 1 -10.79 -6.36 15.66
N GLN A 2 -11.63 -5.36 15.92
CA GLN A 2 -12.74 -5.01 15.02
C GLN A 2 -12.30 -4.75 13.58
N HIS A 3 -11.19 -4.04 13.36
CA HIS A 3 -10.64 -3.83 12.01
C HIS A 3 -10.26 -5.13 11.31
N ALA A 4 -9.52 -6.02 11.98
CA ALA A 4 -9.12 -7.30 11.39
C ALA A 4 -10.34 -8.19 11.07
N LYS A 5 -11.36 -8.17 11.93
CA LYS A 5 -12.64 -8.83 11.67
C LYS A 5 -13.34 -8.26 10.43
N TRP A 6 -13.48 -6.93 10.33
CA TRP A 6 -14.11 -6.28 9.18
C TRP A 6 -13.33 -6.53 7.89
N ALA A 7 -12.00 -6.52 7.92
CA ALA A 7 -11.18 -6.92 6.77
C ALA A 7 -11.50 -8.35 6.33
N GLY A 8 -11.59 -9.27 7.30
CA GLY A 8 -12.12 -10.62 7.16
C GLY A 8 -13.41 -10.72 6.37
N GLU A 9 -14.44 -10.07 6.89
CA GLU A 9 -15.81 -10.09 6.36
C GLU A 9 -15.96 -9.43 4.98
N ASN A 10 -14.98 -8.61 4.58
CA ASN A 10 -15.01 -7.83 3.35
C ASN A 10 -13.86 -8.15 2.38
N ASN A 11 -13.32 -9.37 2.47
CA ASN A 11 -12.33 -9.89 1.52
C ASN A 11 -11.02 -9.09 1.43
N VAL A 12 -10.65 -8.34 2.47
CA VAL A 12 -9.33 -7.70 2.59
C VAL A 12 -8.36 -8.68 3.25
N ASP A 13 -7.21 -8.94 2.61
CA ASP A 13 -6.23 -9.93 3.07
C ASP A 13 -5.41 -9.46 4.27
N GLY A 14 -5.16 -8.16 4.35
CA GLY A 14 -4.25 -7.63 5.35
C GLY A 14 -4.13 -6.11 5.34
N PHE A 15 -3.18 -5.63 6.14
CA PHE A 15 -2.93 -4.21 6.36
C PHE A 15 -1.46 -3.86 6.09
N ILE A 16 -1.26 -2.66 5.55
CA ILE A 16 0.06 -2.02 5.43
C ILE A 16 0.04 -0.86 6.43
N VAL A 17 0.75 -1.02 7.54
CA VAL A 17 0.69 -0.11 8.70
C VAL A 17 1.76 0.95 8.58
N SER A 18 1.38 2.23 8.55
CA SER A 18 2.34 3.35 8.59
C SER A 18 3.28 3.22 9.78
N TRP A 19 4.60 3.18 9.52
CA TRP A 19 5.64 2.93 10.51
C TRP A 19 6.73 4.00 10.41
N TRP A 20 6.97 4.67 11.54
CA TRP A 20 7.76 5.91 11.60
C TRP A 20 9.13 5.76 12.26
N GLY A 21 9.45 4.59 12.82
CA GLY A 21 10.75 4.36 13.42
C GLY A 21 10.69 3.40 14.60
N LYS A 22 11.83 2.80 14.93
CA LYS A 22 11.98 1.95 16.11
C LYS A 22 11.71 2.75 17.39
N GLY A 23 10.85 2.23 18.26
CA GLY A 23 10.43 2.89 19.51
C GLY A 23 9.44 4.03 19.33
N ASP A 24 8.95 4.29 18.12
CA ASP A 24 7.79 5.15 17.89
C ASP A 24 6.49 4.44 18.31
N PHE A 25 5.40 5.20 18.51
CA PHE A 25 4.08 4.64 18.75
C PHE A 25 3.67 3.60 17.69
N SER A 26 3.99 3.84 16.41
CA SER A 26 3.70 2.91 15.32
C SER A 26 4.40 1.57 15.48
N ASP A 27 5.61 1.56 16.06
CA ASP A 27 6.36 0.34 16.37
C ASP A 27 5.75 -0.39 17.58
N GLU A 28 5.44 0.34 18.65
CA GLU A 28 4.77 -0.23 19.84
C GLU A 28 3.39 -0.83 19.49
N ALA A 29 2.67 -0.20 18.56
CA ALA A 29 1.36 -0.64 18.09
C ALA A 29 1.41 -1.92 17.23
N MET A 30 2.57 -2.29 16.66
CA MET A 30 2.68 -3.49 15.81
C MET A 30 2.32 -4.77 16.56
N LYS A 31 2.71 -4.91 17.83
CA LYS A 31 2.44 -6.11 18.63
C LYS A 31 0.94 -6.40 18.79
N PRO A 32 0.09 -5.46 19.27
CA PRO A 32 -1.34 -5.70 19.33
C PRO A 32 -1.99 -5.86 17.94
N ILE A 33 -1.49 -5.16 16.91
CA ILE A 33 -1.99 -5.30 15.53
C ILE A 33 -1.74 -6.73 15.00
N LEU A 34 -0.52 -7.24 15.11
CA LEU A 34 -0.15 -8.60 14.70
C LEU A 34 -1.00 -9.66 15.41
N ARG A 35 -1.18 -9.53 16.73
CA ARG A 35 -2.05 -10.43 17.50
C ARG A 35 -3.51 -10.41 17.02
N ALA A 36 -4.03 -9.23 16.68
CA ALA A 36 -5.38 -9.12 16.14
C ALA A 36 -5.46 -9.72 14.73
N ALA A 37 -4.48 -9.47 13.88
CA ALA A 37 -4.42 -10.03 12.54
C ALA A 37 -4.34 -11.57 12.56
N GLU A 38 -3.50 -12.14 13.43
CA GLU A 38 -3.40 -13.59 13.63
C GLU A 38 -4.74 -14.22 14.02
N ARG A 39 -5.45 -13.63 15.00
CA ARG A 39 -6.77 -14.13 15.45
C ARG A 39 -7.82 -14.16 14.34
N HIS A 40 -7.74 -13.24 13.38
CA HIS A 40 -8.70 -13.13 12.27
C HIS A 40 -8.13 -13.63 10.94
N GLY A 41 -6.98 -14.33 10.97
CA GLY A 41 -6.32 -14.88 9.79
C GLY A 41 -6.04 -13.83 8.72
N ARG A 42 -5.57 -12.64 9.12
CA ARG A 42 -5.15 -11.54 8.25
C ARG A 42 -3.63 -11.41 8.26
N SER A 43 -3.07 -10.85 7.20
CA SER A 43 -1.66 -10.49 7.12
C SER A 43 -1.41 -9.02 7.49
N VAL A 44 -0.21 -8.71 7.94
CA VAL A 44 0.24 -7.35 8.26
C VAL A 44 1.68 -7.16 7.77
N THR A 45 1.96 -5.98 7.25
CA THR A 45 3.32 -5.47 7.02
C THR A 45 3.35 -4.01 7.43
N ILE A 46 4.55 -3.42 7.50
CA ILE A 46 4.69 -1.96 7.63
C ILE A 46 4.73 -1.27 6.27
N TYR A 47 4.40 0.03 6.30
CA TYR A 47 4.80 1.04 5.33
C TYR A 47 5.90 1.90 5.96
N TYR A 48 7.14 1.75 5.49
CA TYR A 48 8.29 2.49 6.01
C TYR A 48 8.26 3.94 5.52
N GLU A 49 7.91 4.87 6.41
CA GLU A 49 7.54 6.26 6.08
C GLU A 49 8.72 7.19 5.82
N THR A 50 9.81 7.02 6.55
CA THR A 50 10.96 7.94 6.53
C THR A 50 12.27 7.22 6.78
N VAL A 51 13.32 7.68 6.10
CA VAL A 51 14.71 7.34 6.40
C VAL A 51 15.27 8.29 7.45
N PRO A 52 15.69 7.82 8.64
CA PRO A 52 16.31 8.68 9.63
C PRO A 52 17.55 9.36 9.07
N GLU A 53 17.62 10.69 9.24
CA GLU A 53 18.72 11.55 8.78
C GLU A 53 19.01 11.47 7.27
N SER A 54 18.11 10.87 6.48
CA SER A 54 18.33 10.57 5.05
C SER A 54 19.65 9.80 4.81
N LYS A 55 19.98 8.85 5.68
CA LYS A 55 21.20 8.03 5.58
C LYS A 55 20.88 6.57 5.23
N VAL A 56 21.58 6.03 4.24
CA VAL A 56 21.48 4.63 3.79
C VAL A 56 21.61 3.65 4.96
N ASP A 57 22.64 3.81 5.80
CA ASP A 57 22.89 2.87 6.89
C ASP A 57 21.77 2.89 7.95
N ARG A 58 21.11 4.04 8.14
CA ARG A 58 19.96 4.14 9.07
C ARG A 58 18.73 3.41 8.53
N ALA A 59 18.48 3.48 7.21
CA ALA A 59 17.45 2.66 6.58
C ALA A 59 17.76 1.16 6.69
N VAL A 60 19.02 0.76 6.51
CA VAL A 60 19.43 -0.64 6.69
C VAL A 60 19.17 -1.11 8.12
N ASP A 61 19.56 -0.32 9.12
CA ASP A 61 19.35 -0.66 10.53
C ASP A 61 17.86 -0.81 10.89
N ASP A 62 17.00 0.10 10.42
CA ASP A 62 15.56 0.01 10.66
C ASP A 62 14.93 -1.20 9.97
N LEU A 63 15.26 -1.46 8.70
CA LEU A 63 14.72 -2.61 7.97
C LEU A 63 15.21 -3.94 8.53
N LEU A 64 16.47 -4.03 8.97
CA LEU A 64 16.97 -5.20 9.68
C LEU A 64 16.17 -5.45 10.95
N TYR A 65 15.96 -4.41 11.75
CA TYR A 65 15.17 -4.51 12.97
C TYR A 65 13.76 -5.04 12.68
N VAL A 66 13.08 -4.51 11.67
CA VAL A 66 11.72 -4.94 11.29
C VAL A 66 11.72 -6.41 10.84
N LEU A 67 12.69 -6.82 10.02
CA LEU A 67 12.80 -8.21 9.55
C LEU A 67 13.07 -9.18 10.70
N GLU A 68 13.94 -8.82 11.64
CA GLU A 68 14.31 -9.65 12.79
C GLU A 68 13.20 -9.72 13.86
N GLU A 69 12.52 -8.62 14.16
CA GLU A 69 11.47 -8.58 15.20
C GLU A 69 10.14 -9.12 14.68
N TYR A 70 9.76 -8.79 13.44
CA TYR A 70 8.42 -9.03 12.92
C TYR A 70 8.37 -10.00 11.72
N GLY A 71 9.44 -10.13 10.95
CA GLY A 71 9.42 -10.88 9.67
C GLY A 71 9.04 -12.34 9.82
N ASP A 72 9.37 -12.99 10.94
CA ASP A 72 9.04 -14.39 11.21
C ASP A 72 7.65 -14.60 11.81
N GLN A 73 6.95 -13.54 12.23
CA GLN A 73 5.61 -13.65 12.83
C GLN A 73 4.61 -14.31 11.87
N SER A 74 3.69 -15.12 12.41
CA SER A 74 2.71 -15.89 11.64
C SER A 74 1.81 -15.00 10.77
N ALA A 75 1.39 -13.87 11.32
CA ALA A 75 0.56 -12.86 10.65
C ALA A 75 1.37 -11.88 9.78
N TRP A 76 2.70 -11.99 9.70
CA TRP A 76 3.46 -11.12 8.80
C TRP A 76 3.18 -11.48 7.34
N LEU A 77 3.02 -10.47 6.48
CA LEU A 77 2.82 -10.67 5.05
C LEU A 77 4.06 -11.35 4.44
N LYS A 78 3.85 -12.53 3.83
CA LYS A 78 4.90 -13.32 3.20
C LYS A 78 4.51 -13.72 1.78
N VAL A 79 5.48 -13.71 0.88
CA VAL A 79 5.37 -14.28 -0.46
C VAL A 79 6.41 -15.37 -0.58
N GLU A 80 5.97 -16.59 -0.89
CA GLU A 80 6.86 -17.77 -0.94
C GLU A 80 7.71 -17.93 0.34
N GLY A 81 7.12 -17.59 1.49
CA GLY A 81 7.78 -17.63 2.81
C GLY A 81 8.66 -16.42 3.15
N LYS A 82 8.90 -15.49 2.21
CA LYS A 82 9.74 -14.31 2.44
C LYS A 82 8.94 -13.14 3.00
N PRO A 83 9.34 -12.52 4.14
CA PRO A 83 8.70 -11.32 4.65
C PRO A 83 8.72 -10.17 3.64
N VAL A 84 7.60 -9.47 3.54
CA VAL A 84 7.41 -8.30 2.68
C VAL A 84 7.48 -7.03 3.53
N ILE A 85 8.07 -5.96 3.00
CA ILE A 85 8.03 -4.60 3.56
C ILE A 85 7.69 -3.60 2.44
N PHE A 86 6.78 -2.65 2.71
CA PHE A 86 6.47 -1.56 1.78
C PHE A 86 7.31 -0.33 2.11
N ILE A 87 7.82 0.36 1.09
CA ILE A 87 8.67 1.55 1.22
C ILE A 87 7.93 2.76 0.64
N TYR A 88 7.63 3.75 1.49
CA TYR A 88 6.87 4.92 1.08
C TYR A 88 7.69 5.84 0.16
N GLY A 89 7.01 6.55 -0.76
CA GLY A 89 7.66 7.37 -1.77
C GLY A 89 8.51 8.48 -1.16
N ARG A 90 8.14 8.97 0.03
CA ARG A 90 8.97 9.90 0.81
C ARG A 90 10.32 9.28 1.20
N ALA A 91 10.31 8.08 1.76
CA ALA A 91 11.52 7.35 2.13
C ALA A 91 12.38 7.04 0.88
N ILE A 92 11.74 6.75 -0.26
CA ILE A 92 12.42 6.65 -1.57
C ILE A 92 13.11 7.96 -1.94
N GLY A 93 12.39 9.08 -1.88
CA GLY A 93 12.90 10.41 -2.23
C GLY A 93 14.05 10.90 -1.33
N GLN A 94 14.09 10.52 -0.05
CA GLN A 94 15.11 10.99 0.90
C GLN A 94 16.54 10.55 0.54
N ILE A 95 16.70 9.38 -0.07
CA ILE A 95 18.02 8.83 -0.45
C ILE A 95 18.13 8.47 -1.94
N GLY A 96 17.04 8.60 -2.69
CA GLY A 96 16.95 8.29 -4.12
C GLY A 96 17.11 6.81 -4.43
N LEU A 97 16.87 6.43 -5.70
CA LEU A 97 16.99 5.04 -6.14
C LEU A 97 18.40 4.47 -5.97
N GLU A 98 19.44 5.29 -6.13
CA GLU A 98 20.82 4.86 -5.86
C GLU A 98 21.07 4.57 -4.37
N GLY A 99 20.47 5.36 -3.47
CA GLY A 99 20.49 5.05 -2.04
C GLY A 99 19.79 3.74 -1.75
N TRP A 100 18.62 3.51 -2.35
CA TRP A 100 17.86 2.27 -2.17
C TRP A 100 18.55 1.04 -2.76
N ARG A 101 19.28 1.17 -3.88
CA ARG A 101 20.17 0.12 -4.39
C ARG A 101 21.18 -0.30 -3.32
N LYS A 102 21.87 0.66 -2.71
CA LYS A 102 22.83 0.41 -1.60
C LYS A 102 22.16 -0.18 -0.36
N VAL A 103 20.95 0.27 -0.02
CA VAL A 103 20.16 -0.34 1.07
C VAL A 103 19.91 -1.81 0.78
N THR A 104 19.43 -2.17 -0.42
CA THR A 104 19.16 -3.57 -0.77
C THR A 104 20.41 -4.44 -0.77
N GLU A 105 21.55 -3.93 -1.24
CA GLU A 105 22.84 -4.63 -1.20
C GLU A 105 23.28 -4.91 0.23
N LYS A 106 23.35 -3.88 1.08
CA LYS A 106 23.74 -4.00 2.49
C LYS A 106 22.78 -4.89 3.30
N LEU A 107 21.48 -4.79 3.01
CA LEU A 107 20.48 -5.63 3.67
C LEU A 107 20.65 -7.11 3.28
N ARG A 108 20.95 -7.40 2.01
CA ARG A 108 21.29 -8.77 1.57
C ARG A 108 22.59 -9.29 2.17
N GLU A 109 23.59 -8.44 2.38
CA GLU A 109 24.83 -8.81 3.06
C GLU A 109 24.58 -9.18 4.54
N ARG A 110 23.71 -8.45 5.24
CA ARG A 110 23.47 -8.60 6.68
C ARG A 110 22.38 -9.64 7.02
N TYR A 111 21.34 -9.74 6.21
CA TYR A 111 20.17 -10.62 6.45
C TYR A 111 20.09 -11.80 5.46
N GLY A 112 20.73 -11.71 4.29
CA GLY A 112 20.53 -12.63 3.18
C GLY A 112 19.40 -12.20 2.23
N SER A 113 19.12 -13.00 1.19
CA SER A 113 18.11 -12.66 0.15
C SER A 113 16.68 -13.11 0.50
N GLY A 114 16.40 -13.29 1.79
CA GLY A 114 15.16 -13.86 2.31
C GLY A 114 14.02 -12.87 2.53
N PHE A 115 13.98 -11.71 1.85
CA PHE A 115 12.97 -10.67 2.04
C PHE A 115 12.55 -10.05 0.70
N LEU A 116 11.41 -9.35 0.69
CA LEU A 116 10.93 -8.56 -0.45
C LEU A 116 10.65 -7.12 -0.03
N LEU A 117 11.11 -6.16 -0.82
CA LEU A 117 10.74 -4.76 -0.68
C LEU A 117 9.80 -4.34 -1.80
N ILE A 118 8.72 -3.64 -1.48
CA ILE A 118 7.73 -3.12 -2.44
C ILE A 118 7.81 -1.60 -2.43
N GLY A 119 8.24 -1.00 -3.53
CA GLY A 119 8.53 0.44 -3.60
C GLY A 119 7.37 1.27 -4.15
N ASP A 120 7.04 2.37 -3.48
CA ASP A 120 6.13 3.42 -3.96
C ASP A 120 6.81 4.29 -5.03
N CYS A 121 7.15 3.67 -6.15
CA CYS A 121 7.75 4.31 -7.32
C CYS A 121 7.59 3.40 -8.54
N ILE A 122 6.75 3.77 -9.50
CA ILE A 122 6.57 3.01 -10.74
C ILE A 122 7.54 3.52 -11.80
N SER A 123 8.65 2.80 -11.97
CA SER A 123 9.61 3.00 -13.05
C SER A 123 10.42 1.72 -13.30
N PRO A 124 11.01 1.55 -14.50
CA PRO A 124 11.94 0.44 -14.75
C PRO A 124 13.12 0.41 -13.77
N ASP A 125 13.66 1.56 -13.40
CA ASP A 125 14.78 1.66 -12.45
C ASP A 125 14.38 1.20 -11.04
N ALA A 126 13.16 1.55 -10.59
CA ALA A 126 12.63 1.07 -9.32
C ALA A 126 12.35 -0.44 -9.37
N ALA A 127 11.81 -0.96 -10.49
CA ALA A 127 11.58 -2.39 -10.68
C ALA A 127 12.89 -3.20 -10.74
N ALA A 128 14.03 -2.59 -11.06
CA ALA A 128 15.33 -3.22 -10.97
C ALA A 128 15.88 -3.32 -9.52
N ILE A 129 15.28 -2.61 -8.56
CA ILE A 129 15.72 -2.54 -7.16
C ILE A 129 14.75 -3.30 -6.25
N PHE A 130 13.46 -3.01 -6.37
CA PHE A 130 12.39 -3.55 -5.53
C PHE A 130 11.77 -4.81 -6.14
N GLN A 131 11.19 -5.68 -5.31
CA GLN A 131 10.51 -6.91 -5.75
C GLN A 131 9.03 -6.70 -6.06
N GLY A 132 8.56 -5.46 -5.93
CA GLY A 132 7.30 -4.98 -6.47
C GLY A 132 7.31 -3.45 -6.51
N VAL A 133 6.43 -2.89 -7.33
CA VAL A 133 6.28 -1.43 -7.47
C VAL A 133 4.82 -1.04 -7.41
N HIS A 134 4.54 0.11 -6.79
CA HIS A 134 3.20 0.65 -6.65
C HIS A 134 3.22 2.20 -6.57
N THR A 135 2.04 2.80 -6.45
CA THR A 135 1.88 4.21 -6.05
C THR A 135 1.03 4.31 -4.77
N TYR A 136 1.28 5.22 -3.84
CA TYR A 136 0.42 5.37 -2.65
C TYR A 136 -0.99 5.87 -2.98
N ASN A 137 -1.16 7.06 -3.56
CA ASN A 137 -2.47 7.55 -3.95
C ASN A 137 -2.44 8.25 -5.32
N PRO A 138 -3.45 8.01 -6.19
CA PRO A 138 -3.55 8.68 -7.48
C PRO A 138 -4.43 9.94 -7.46
N CYS A 139 -4.74 10.52 -6.29
CA CYS A 139 -5.80 11.53 -6.16
C CYS A 139 -5.53 12.79 -7.00
N VAL A 140 -4.26 13.22 -7.11
CA VAL A 140 -3.84 14.34 -7.96
C VAL A 140 -4.24 14.11 -9.42
N ALA A 141 -4.07 12.88 -9.91
CA ALA A 141 -4.41 12.52 -11.27
C ALA A 141 -5.93 12.42 -11.50
N MET A 142 -6.74 12.37 -10.44
CA MET A 142 -8.21 12.31 -10.50
C MET A 142 -8.88 13.65 -10.20
N ARG A 143 -8.11 14.65 -9.79
CA ARG A 143 -8.62 15.99 -9.46
C ARG A 143 -9.41 16.57 -10.63
N ASP A 144 -10.56 17.14 -10.32
CA ASP A 144 -11.46 17.83 -11.26
C ASP A 144 -11.95 16.95 -12.43
N LYS A 145 -11.87 15.62 -12.30
CA LYS A 145 -12.36 14.67 -13.30
C LYS A 145 -13.76 14.18 -13.00
N THR A 146 -14.54 13.95 -14.05
CA THR A 146 -15.78 13.16 -13.97
C THR A 146 -15.45 11.66 -13.84
N VAL A 147 -16.43 10.86 -13.42
CA VAL A 147 -16.30 9.39 -13.34
C VAL A 147 -15.80 8.78 -14.66
N ASP A 148 -16.34 9.22 -15.80
CA ASP A 148 -15.90 8.72 -17.12
C ASP A 148 -14.45 9.11 -17.47
N GLN A 149 -14.01 10.29 -17.04
CA GLN A 149 -12.63 10.72 -17.22
C GLN A 149 -11.68 9.92 -16.32
N VAL A 150 -12.10 9.59 -15.09
CA VAL A 150 -11.33 8.69 -14.21
C VAL A 150 -11.26 7.29 -14.78
N ARG A 151 -12.37 6.73 -15.30
CA ARG A 151 -12.37 5.41 -15.95
C ARG A 151 -11.36 5.35 -17.10
N ARG A 152 -11.39 6.33 -18.01
CA ARG A 152 -10.43 6.39 -19.14
C ARG A 152 -8.99 6.51 -18.64
N TRP A 153 -8.74 7.40 -17.68
CA TRP A 153 -7.42 7.54 -17.08
C TRP A 153 -6.93 6.24 -16.43
N ALA A 154 -7.79 5.54 -15.68
CA ALA A 154 -7.46 4.30 -14.99
C ALA A 154 -7.11 3.19 -15.99
N ARG A 155 -7.90 3.02 -17.05
CA ARG A 155 -7.64 2.07 -18.15
C ARG A 155 -6.24 2.24 -18.74
N ASP A 156 -5.90 3.47 -19.10
CA ASP A 156 -4.63 3.77 -19.77
C ASP A 156 -3.45 3.66 -18.80
N THR A 157 -3.63 4.11 -17.56
CA THR A 157 -2.56 4.19 -16.57
C THR A 157 -2.24 2.83 -15.95
N TYR A 158 -3.28 2.08 -15.56
CA TYR A 158 -3.12 0.81 -14.87
C TYR A 158 -2.47 -0.26 -15.74
N SER A 159 -2.82 -0.31 -17.04
CA SER A 159 -2.16 -1.21 -17.98
C SER A 159 -0.67 -0.89 -18.13
N GLY A 160 -0.30 0.39 -18.14
CA GLY A 160 1.10 0.84 -18.13
C GLY A 160 1.84 0.46 -16.84
N TRP A 161 1.23 0.64 -15.68
CA TRP A 161 1.82 0.25 -14.39
C TRP A 161 2.09 -1.25 -14.29
N VAL A 162 1.10 -2.07 -14.67
CA VAL A 162 1.26 -3.53 -14.73
C VAL A 162 2.35 -3.91 -15.72
N LYS A 163 2.44 -3.24 -16.87
CA LYS A 163 3.51 -3.50 -17.84
C LYS A 163 4.89 -3.24 -17.26
N VAL A 164 5.11 -2.11 -16.58
CA VAL A 164 6.41 -1.78 -15.96
C VAL A 164 6.85 -2.88 -14.98
N ALA A 165 5.94 -3.33 -14.12
CA ALA A 165 6.25 -4.39 -13.16
C ALA A 165 6.54 -5.74 -13.85
N ARG A 166 5.72 -6.11 -14.85
CA ARG A 166 5.90 -7.36 -15.61
C ARG A 166 7.20 -7.39 -16.42
N ASP A 167 7.55 -6.29 -17.07
CA ASP A 167 8.82 -6.17 -17.80
C ASP A 167 10.02 -6.32 -16.84
N GLY A 168 9.88 -5.84 -15.60
CA GLY A 168 10.89 -6.00 -14.54
C GLY A 168 10.87 -7.37 -13.86
N GLY A 169 9.87 -8.22 -14.12
CA GLY A 169 9.70 -9.50 -13.43
C GLY A 169 9.38 -9.36 -11.94
N VAL A 170 8.70 -8.27 -11.55
CA VAL A 170 8.38 -7.94 -10.15
C VAL A 170 6.86 -7.91 -9.92
N ILE A 171 6.44 -7.94 -8.66
CA ILE A 171 5.03 -7.91 -8.27
C ILE A 171 4.38 -6.62 -8.77
N SER A 172 3.34 -6.78 -9.58
CA SER A 172 2.54 -5.69 -10.12
C SER A 172 1.42 -5.31 -9.15
N CYS A 173 1.41 -4.03 -8.74
CA CYS A 173 0.40 -3.50 -7.84
C CYS A 173 -0.38 -2.37 -8.52
N ILE A 174 -1.69 -2.33 -8.29
CA ILE A 174 -2.53 -1.17 -8.60
C ILE A 174 -3.13 -0.65 -7.32
N THR A 175 -3.05 0.67 -7.11
CA THR A 175 -3.71 1.31 -5.98
C THR A 175 -4.98 2.03 -6.42
N ILE A 176 -6.05 1.79 -5.66
CA ILE A 176 -7.36 2.40 -5.84
C ILE A 176 -7.74 3.21 -4.60
N ILE A 177 -8.60 4.22 -4.77
CA ILE A 177 -8.99 5.16 -3.70
C ILE A 177 -10.49 5.48 -3.77
N PRO A 178 -11.24 5.46 -2.66
CA PRO A 178 -12.68 5.73 -2.72
C PRO A 178 -13.04 7.19 -2.99
N GLY A 179 -12.15 8.12 -2.61
CA GLY A 179 -12.24 9.58 -2.73
C GLY A 179 -11.09 10.22 -1.94
N TYR A 180 -10.98 11.54 -1.96
CA TYR A 180 -9.92 12.25 -1.23
C TYR A 180 -10.38 13.67 -0.87
N ASP A 181 -10.16 14.14 0.35
CA ASP A 181 -10.39 15.52 0.77
C ASP A 181 -9.46 15.89 1.94
N ASP A 182 -8.36 16.57 1.64
CA ASP A 182 -7.43 17.10 2.66
C ASP A 182 -7.63 18.61 2.91
N THR A 183 -8.72 19.21 2.40
CA THR A 183 -8.96 20.66 2.47
C THR A 183 -9.12 21.18 3.91
N LYS A 184 -9.40 20.27 4.87
CA LYS A 184 -9.44 20.59 6.30
C LYS A 184 -8.07 20.82 6.92
N ILE A 185 -7.02 20.20 6.37
CA ILE A 185 -5.66 20.23 6.94
C ILE A 185 -4.63 20.89 6.02
N ARG A 186 -4.95 21.15 4.75
CA ARG A 186 -4.07 21.81 3.77
C ARG A 186 -4.77 22.95 3.03
N LYS A 187 -3.99 23.97 2.61
CA LYS A 187 -4.45 25.09 1.77
C LYS A 187 -3.49 25.29 0.60
N PRO A 188 -3.91 25.20 -0.68
CA PRO A 188 -5.31 25.08 -1.15
C PRO A 188 -5.94 23.67 -1.04
N GLY A 189 -5.19 22.64 -0.63
CA GLY A 189 -5.70 21.26 -0.53
C GLY A 189 -6.14 20.65 -1.87
N ILE A 190 -6.58 19.40 -1.81
CA ILE A 190 -7.13 18.60 -2.92
C ILE A 190 -8.45 17.99 -2.46
N LYS A 191 -9.43 18.02 -3.36
CA LYS A 191 -10.71 17.33 -3.20
C LYS A 191 -11.02 16.52 -4.46
N VAL A 192 -11.34 15.24 -4.27
CA VAL A 192 -11.80 14.30 -5.28
C VAL A 192 -13.06 13.65 -4.70
N GLU A 193 -14.20 13.94 -5.32
CA GLU A 193 -15.49 13.45 -4.87
C GLU A 193 -15.58 11.92 -4.97
N ARG A 194 -16.31 11.34 -4.03
CA ARG A 194 -16.57 9.91 -3.97
C ARG A 194 -17.59 9.43 -5.02
N PHE A 195 -18.37 10.37 -5.58
CA PHE A 195 -19.47 10.13 -6.54
C PHE A 195 -20.38 8.97 -6.12
N ASP A 196 -20.81 8.96 -4.86
CA ASP A 196 -21.66 7.91 -4.28
C ASP A 196 -21.12 6.48 -4.44
N GLY A 197 -19.80 6.32 -4.51
CA GLY A 197 -19.11 5.04 -4.68
C GLY A 197 -18.68 4.74 -6.12
N GLU A 198 -19.13 5.53 -7.10
CA GLU A 198 -18.81 5.33 -8.51
C GLU A 198 -17.32 5.53 -8.82
N LEU A 199 -16.65 6.45 -8.10
CA LEU A 199 -15.19 6.62 -8.24
C LEU A 199 -14.44 5.32 -7.92
N TYR A 200 -14.85 4.67 -6.82
CA TYR A 200 -14.24 3.44 -6.35
C TYR A 200 -14.55 2.27 -7.28
N ARG A 201 -15.80 2.19 -7.74
CA ARG A 201 -16.28 1.16 -8.67
C ARG A 201 -15.48 1.16 -9.97
N VAL A 202 -15.34 2.31 -10.64
CA VAL A 202 -14.66 2.35 -11.95
C VAL A 202 -13.18 2.01 -11.83
N GLN A 203 -12.52 2.37 -10.72
CA GLN A 203 -11.13 1.97 -10.47
C GLN A 203 -11.01 0.46 -10.25
N TRP A 204 -11.90 -0.15 -9.46
CA TRP A 204 -11.93 -1.60 -9.29
C TRP A 204 -12.09 -2.34 -10.62
N GLU A 205 -13.04 -1.90 -11.45
CA GLU A 205 -13.29 -2.50 -12.76
C GLU A 205 -12.07 -2.43 -13.67
N GLU A 206 -11.43 -1.25 -13.80
CA GLU A 206 -10.26 -1.12 -14.67
C GLU A 206 -9.01 -1.79 -14.08
N ALA A 207 -8.86 -1.85 -12.74
CA ALA A 207 -7.79 -2.62 -12.10
C ALA A 207 -7.93 -4.11 -12.41
N MET A 208 -9.15 -4.62 -12.33
CA MET A 208 -9.51 -5.98 -12.69
C MET A 208 -9.18 -6.31 -14.16
N GLU A 209 -9.45 -5.41 -15.10
CA GLU A 209 -9.07 -5.57 -16.51
C GLU A 209 -7.55 -5.55 -16.73
N ALA A 210 -6.82 -4.73 -15.98
CA ALA A 210 -5.36 -4.64 -16.07
C ALA A 210 -4.64 -5.90 -15.54
N ARG A 211 -5.31 -6.70 -14.69
CA ARG A 211 -4.80 -7.96 -14.10
C ARG A 211 -3.46 -7.77 -13.36
N PRO A 212 -3.39 -6.89 -12.34
CA PRO A 212 -2.24 -6.82 -11.45
C PRO A 212 -2.18 -8.08 -10.59
N ASP A 213 -1.03 -8.33 -9.97
CA ASP A 213 -0.90 -9.35 -8.94
C ASP A 213 -1.67 -8.91 -7.68
N TRP A 214 -1.51 -7.65 -7.28
CA TRP A 214 -2.15 -7.07 -6.08
C TRP A 214 -2.96 -5.81 -6.40
N VAL A 215 -4.09 -5.66 -5.69
CA VAL A 215 -4.81 -4.39 -5.58
C VAL A 215 -4.63 -3.84 -4.18
N LEU A 216 -4.14 -2.62 -4.08
CA LEU A 216 -3.94 -1.87 -2.84
C LEU A 216 -5.07 -0.85 -2.69
N ILE A 217 -5.51 -0.61 -1.45
CA ILE A 217 -6.57 0.36 -1.16
C ILE A 217 -5.97 1.47 -0.32
N THR A 218 -5.94 2.67 -0.88
CA THR A 218 -5.63 3.88 -0.12
C THR A 218 -6.93 4.58 0.22
N SER A 219 -7.44 4.47 1.45
CA SER A 219 -6.82 3.83 2.63
C SER A 219 -7.85 3.06 3.46
N TRP A 220 -7.39 2.28 4.45
CA TRP A 220 -8.29 1.79 5.49
C TRP A 220 -8.86 2.97 6.29
N ASN A 221 -8.00 3.81 6.87
CA ASN A 221 -8.36 4.82 7.86
C ASN A 221 -7.49 6.09 7.86
N GLU A 222 -7.00 6.57 6.71
CA GLU A 222 -6.33 7.87 6.62
C GLU A 222 -7.37 9.01 6.59
N TRP A 223 -7.98 9.23 7.75
CA TRP A 223 -9.09 10.18 7.94
C TRP A 223 -8.72 11.63 7.65
N HIS A 224 -7.44 11.99 7.77
CA HIS A 224 -6.99 13.35 7.46
C HIS A 224 -7.03 13.65 5.96
N GLU A 225 -6.91 12.63 5.13
CA GLU A 225 -7.02 12.71 3.67
C GLU A 225 -8.44 12.40 3.17
N GLY A 226 -9.36 12.01 4.04
CA GLY A 226 -10.73 11.64 3.64
C GLY A 226 -10.76 10.46 2.67
N SER A 227 -9.75 9.57 2.71
CA SER A 227 -9.56 8.45 1.79
C SER A 227 -10.00 7.09 2.36
N GLU A 228 -10.56 7.08 3.57
CA GLU A 228 -10.91 5.88 4.32
C GLU A 228 -12.00 5.02 3.63
N ILE A 229 -11.86 3.69 3.77
CA ILE A 229 -12.94 2.71 3.60
C ILE A 229 -13.53 2.24 4.94
N GLU A 230 -12.90 2.60 6.06
CA GLU A 230 -13.42 2.39 7.40
C GLU A 230 -14.84 2.99 7.54
N PRO A 231 -15.79 2.30 8.21
CA PRO A 231 -17.13 2.82 8.35
C PRO A 231 -17.19 4.20 8.99
N SER A 232 -17.95 5.10 8.37
CA SER A 232 -18.14 6.49 8.82
C SER A 232 -19.61 6.81 9.10
N LYS A 233 -19.88 7.98 9.69
CA LYS A 233 -21.27 8.45 9.85
C LYS A 233 -21.89 8.79 8.51
N GLU A 234 -21.09 9.32 7.59
CA GLU A 234 -21.49 9.82 6.28
C GLU A 234 -21.80 8.68 5.30
N TYR A 235 -21.01 7.61 5.35
CA TYR A 235 -21.06 6.53 4.35
C TYR A 235 -21.47 5.16 4.92
N GLY A 236 -21.62 5.04 6.25
CA GLY A 236 -21.90 3.77 6.90
C GLY A 236 -20.85 2.73 6.51
N ASP A 237 -21.28 1.53 6.13
CA ASP A 237 -20.42 0.43 5.68
C ASP A 237 -20.34 0.29 4.14
N LEU A 238 -20.74 1.32 3.38
CA LEU A 238 -20.80 1.27 1.92
C LEU A 238 -19.48 0.80 1.29
N TYR A 239 -18.35 1.38 1.69
CA TYR A 239 -17.05 1.07 1.10
C TYR A 239 -16.54 -0.32 1.49
N LEU A 240 -16.87 -0.81 2.68
CA LEU A 240 -16.61 -2.20 3.04
C LEU A 240 -17.42 -3.15 2.15
N LYS A 241 -18.72 -2.88 1.92
CA LYS A 241 -19.57 -3.69 1.03
C LYS A 241 -19.09 -3.69 -0.42
N LEU A 242 -18.68 -2.53 -0.94
CA LEU A 242 -18.08 -2.43 -2.27
C LEU A 242 -16.78 -3.22 -2.35
N THR A 243 -15.90 -3.08 -1.35
CA THR A 243 -14.65 -3.84 -1.26
C THR A 243 -14.93 -5.34 -1.23
N ARG A 244 -15.88 -5.80 -0.41
CA ARG A 244 -16.28 -7.22 -0.35
C ARG A 244 -16.64 -7.76 -1.72
N ARG A 245 -17.46 -7.03 -2.46
CA ARG A 245 -17.88 -7.41 -3.82
C ARG A 245 -16.68 -7.49 -4.76
N PHE A 246 -15.97 -6.39 -4.95
CA PHE A 246 -14.93 -6.31 -5.99
C PHE A 246 -13.67 -7.10 -5.64
N ALA A 247 -13.26 -7.15 -4.38
CA ALA A 247 -12.16 -8.03 -3.97
C ALA A 247 -12.54 -9.51 -4.12
N GLY A 248 -13.80 -9.87 -3.92
CA GLY A 248 -14.31 -11.21 -4.21
C GLY A 248 -14.25 -11.53 -5.72
N GLU A 249 -14.70 -10.59 -6.56
CA GLU A 249 -14.61 -10.71 -8.03
C GLU A 249 -13.15 -10.75 -8.53
N PHE A 250 -12.24 -10.00 -7.92
CA PHE A 250 -10.82 -9.99 -8.27
C PHE A 250 -10.14 -11.33 -7.94
N LYS A 251 -10.43 -11.90 -6.76
CA LYS A 251 -9.84 -13.17 -6.30
C LYS A 251 -10.44 -14.41 -6.96
N GLY A 252 -11.65 -14.32 -7.50
CA GLY A 252 -12.33 -15.42 -8.19
C GLY A 252 -11.91 -15.61 -9.65
N ARG A 253 -10.98 -14.80 -10.15
CA ARG A 253 -10.47 -14.83 -11.53
C ARG A 253 -9.38 -15.87 -11.74
#